data_AF-A0A679HCZ3-F1
#
_entry.id   AF-A0A679HCZ3-F1
#
_cell.length_a   1.000
_cell.length_b   1.000
_cell.length_c   1.000
_cell.angle_alpha   90.00
_cell.angle_beta   90.00
_cell.angle_gamma   90.00
#
_symmetry.space_group_name_H-M   'P 1'
#
loop_
_entity.id
_entity.type
_entity.pdbx_description
1 polymer ?
#
loop_
_entity_poly.entity_id
_entity_poly.type
_entity_poly.pdbx_seq_one_letter_code
_entity_poly.pdbx_strand_id
1 'polypeptide(L)'
;MKQKRIIAFLIDAFSIVFLTIIVRLILNVDDAQLSLMFFSLLASFLIICKDCCNGNSFGKYLMKIQIIDERKMQPASPFKCVICNYLYFIWIVELIMFLCSKSGNRLGDYFTRTKVVERVEGLREIDKLRLILTVFLVALFFVLIYIYVYLSVSHTKTLFSLIIG
;
A
#
# COMPACT_ATOMS: atom_id res chain seq x y z
N MET A 1 -1.78 18.17 12.08
CA MET A 1 -1.92 16.77 11.60
C MET A 1 -1.87 16.64 10.07
N LYS A 2 -2.67 17.41 9.30
CA LYS A 2 -2.69 17.31 7.83
C LYS A 2 -1.30 17.41 7.17
N GLN A 3 -0.51 18.42 7.51
CA GLN A 3 0.85 18.61 6.97
C GLN A 3 1.76 17.42 7.25
N LYS A 4 1.84 16.95 8.51
CA LYS A 4 2.61 15.75 8.88
C LYS A 4 2.19 14.52 8.06
N ARG A 5 0.88 14.38 7.76
CA ARG A 5 0.36 13.27 6.95
C ARG A 5 0.77 13.37 5.48
N ILE A 6 0.73 14.56 4.89
CA ILE A 6 1.17 14.77 3.49
C ILE A 6 2.66 14.47 3.38
N ILE A 7 3.49 15.00 4.29
CA ILE A 7 4.93 14.76 4.28
C ILE A 7 5.23 13.26 4.47
N ALA A 8 4.56 12.59 5.41
CA ALA A 8 4.70 11.15 5.60
C ALA A 8 4.33 10.36 4.32
N PHE A 9 3.24 10.74 3.65
CA PHE A 9 2.83 10.11 2.39
C PHE A 9 3.87 10.31 1.28
N LEU A 10 4.43 11.51 1.15
CA LEU A 10 5.49 11.79 0.18
C LEU A 10 6.74 10.96 0.46
N ILE A 11 7.19 10.91 1.72
CA ILE A 11 8.33 10.09 2.12
C ILE A 11 8.08 8.62 1.76
N ASP A 12 6.91 8.07 2.11
CA ASP A 12 6.55 6.69 1.77
C ASP A 12 6.58 6.45 0.26
N ALA A 13 6.02 7.37 -0.53
CA ALA A 13 5.99 7.26 -1.99
C ALA A 13 7.42 7.24 -2.58
N PHE A 14 8.27 8.17 -2.14
CA PHE A 14 9.68 8.20 -2.56
C PHE A 14 10.42 6.92 -2.15
N SER A 15 10.23 6.44 -0.91
CA SER A 15 10.85 5.20 -0.44
C SER A 15 10.42 3.98 -1.24
N ILE A 16 9.13 3.88 -1.60
CA ILE A 16 8.60 2.77 -2.40
C ILE A 16 9.15 2.81 -3.82
N VAL A 17 9.15 3.99 -4.47
CA VAL A 17 9.72 4.15 -5.82
C VAL A 17 11.22 3.83 -5.84
N PHE A 18 11.96 4.31 -4.83
CA PHE A 18 13.38 4.02 -4.71
C PHE A 18 13.64 2.51 -4.55
N LEU A 19 12.85 1.84 -3.69
CA LEU A 19 12.94 0.41 -3.48
C LEU A 19 12.63 -0.38 -4.77
N THR A 20 11.57 -0.04 -5.51
CA THR A 20 11.21 -0.74 -6.74
C THR A 20 12.27 -0.56 -7.83
N ILE A 21 12.92 0.60 -7.91
CA ILE A 21 14.07 0.83 -8.82
C ILE A 21 15.25 -0.06 -8.43
N ILE A 22 15.61 -0.14 -7.14
CA ILE A 22 16.69 -1.02 -6.68
C ILE A 22 16.39 -2.49 -7.03
N VAL A 23 15.18 -2.96 -6.74
CA VAL A 23 14.79 -4.35 -7.05
C VAL A 23 14.86 -4.59 -8.57
N ARG A 24 14.46 -3.61 -9.39
CA ARG A 24 14.59 -3.71 -10.86
C ARG A 24 16.03 -3.85 -11.33
N LEU A 25 16.94 -3.08 -10.75
CA LEU A 25 18.37 -3.15 -11.08
C LEU A 25 18.98 -4.50 -10.67
N ILE A 26 18.59 -5.05 -9.52
CA ILE A 26 19.08 -6.35 -9.05
C ILE A 26 18.56 -7.50 -9.92
N LEU A 27 17.29 -7.47 -10.30
CA LEU A 27 16.66 -8.56 -11.06
C LEU A 27 17.01 -8.54 -12.55
N ASN A 28 17.57 -7.43 -13.07
CA ASN A 28 17.98 -7.24 -14.45
C ASN A 28 16.97 -7.80 -15.49
N VAL A 29 15.69 -7.44 -15.33
CA VAL A 29 14.62 -7.91 -16.22
C VAL A 29 14.62 -7.09 -17.51
N ASP A 30 15.02 -7.74 -18.62
CA ASP A 30 15.17 -7.11 -19.94
C ASP A 30 13.84 -6.83 -20.65
N ASP A 31 12.81 -7.67 -20.43
CA ASP A 31 11.49 -7.45 -21.03
C ASP A 31 10.80 -6.24 -20.36
N ALA A 32 10.72 -5.13 -21.10
CA ALA A 32 10.16 -3.88 -20.60
C ALA A 32 8.69 -4.00 -20.17
N GLN A 33 7.89 -4.81 -20.88
CA GLN A 33 6.47 -4.99 -20.58
C GLN A 33 6.29 -5.81 -19.30
N LEU A 34 7.02 -6.92 -19.18
CA LEU A 34 7.00 -7.78 -17.99
C LEU A 34 7.54 -7.03 -16.77
N SER A 35 8.63 -6.27 -16.96
CA SER A 35 9.23 -5.40 -15.95
C SER A 35 8.20 -4.40 -15.42
N LEU A 36 7.56 -3.63 -16.31
CA LEU A 36 6.56 -2.63 -15.92
C LEU A 36 5.38 -3.26 -15.13
N MET A 37 4.89 -4.42 -15.58
CA MET A 37 3.80 -5.13 -14.90
C MET A 37 4.21 -5.61 -13.50
N PHE A 38 5.37 -6.25 -13.38
CA PHE A 38 5.87 -6.73 -12.09
C PHE A 38 6.10 -5.58 -11.10
N PHE A 39 6.78 -4.52 -11.53
CA PHE A 39 7.11 -3.39 -10.64
C PHE A 39 5.89 -2.55 -10.27
N SER A 40 4.88 -2.43 -11.14
CA SER A 40 3.63 -1.75 -10.79
C SER A 40 2.80 -2.54 -9.76
N LEU A 41 2.75 -3.87 -9.87
CA LEU A 41 2.11 -4.73 -8.87
C LEU A 41 2.89 -4.72 -7.55
N LEU A 42 4.22 -4.76 -7.60
CA LEU A 42 5.07 -4.64 -6.40
C LEU A 42 4.86 -3.29 -5.70
N ALA A 43 4.86 -2.19 -6.44
CA ALA A 43 4.58 -0.87 -5.87
C ALA A 43 3.19 -0.80 -5.23
N SER A 44 2.17 -1.37 -5.89
CA SER A 44 0.79 -1.42 -5.38
C SER A 44 0.70 -2.23 -4.09
N PHE A 45 1.34 -3.40 -4.04
CA PHE A 45 1.46 -4.23 -2.84
C PHE A 45 2.09 -3.45 -1.68
N LEU A 46 3.22 -2.78 -1.94
CA LEU A 46 3.93 -1.99 -0.93
C LEU A 46 3.08 -0.82 -0.42
N ILE A 47 2.38 -0.10 -1.30
CA ILE A 47 1.50 1.02 -0.93
C ILE A 47 0.37 0.54 0.00
N ILE A 48 -0.24 -0.61 -0.31
CA ILE A 48 -1.33 -1.17 0.49
C ILE A 48 -0.82 -1.63 1.85
N CYS A 49 0.33 -2.30 1.88
CA CYS A 49 0.88 -2.89 3.10
C CYS A 49 1.72 -1.94 3.97
N LYS A 50 2.05 -0.73 3.49
CA LYS A 50 3.01 0.17 4.17
C LYS A 50 2.69 0.47 5.63
N ASP A 51 1.42 0.44 6.01
CA ASP A 51 0.93 0.79 7.36
C ASP A 51 0.58 -0.43 8.24
N CYS A 52 0.82 -1.65 7.77
CA CYS A 52 0.45 -2.87 8.49
C CYS A 52 1.17 -3.05 9.82
N CYS A 53 2.37 -2.48 9.96
CA CYS A 53 3.18 -2.58 11.18
C CYS A 53 2.72 -1.54 12.21
N ASN A 54 1.85 -1.92 13.15
CA ASN A 54 1.33 -1.05 14.21
C ASN A 54 0.73 0.27 13.69
N GLY A 55 -0.03 0.23 12.59
CA GLY A 55 -0.66 1.41 12.02
C GLY A 55 0.34 2.46 11.52
N ASN A 56 1.57 2.04 11.25
CA ASN A 56 2.68 2.93 10.98
C ASN A 56 3.48 2.49 9.74
N SER A 57 3.92 3.48 8.99
CA SER A 57 4.80 3.38 7.83
C SER A 57 6.12 4.08 8.09
N PHE A 58 7.07 3.98 7.16
CA PHE A 58 8.37 4.63 7.28
C PHE A 58 8.26 6.15 7.39
N GLY A 59 7.50 6.80 6.52
CA GLY A 59 7.24 8.24 6.58
C GLY A 59 6.52 8.65 7.85
N LYS A 60 5.53 7.86 8.30
CA LYS A 60 4.81 8.15 9.57
C LYS A 60 5.69 7.98 10.80
N TYR A 61 6.62 7.02 10.77
CA TYR A 61 7.65 6.84 11.80
C TYR A 61 8.46 8.13 11.96
N LEU A 62 8.99 8.65 10.84
CA LEU A 62 9.79 9.87 10.81
C LEU A 62 8.98 11.11 11.23
N MET A 63 7.71 11.17 10.84
CA MET A 63 6.81 12.27 11.20
C MET A 63 6.21 12.14 12.60
N LYS A 64 6.58 11.10 13.37
CA LYS A 64 6.07 10.81 14.74
C LYS A 64 4.55 10.77 14.82
N ILE A 65 3.90 10.19 13.81
CA ILE A 65 2.44 9.98 13.76
C ILE A 65 2.13 8.50 13.57
N GLN A 66 0.91 8.09 13.93
CA GLN A 66 0.47 6.70 13.75
C GLN A 66 -1.04 6.63 13.54
N ILE A 67 -1.50 5.57 12.87
CA ILE A 67 -2.93 5.24 12.76
C ILE A 67 -3.34 4.42 13.98
N ILE A 68 -4.40 4.88 14.66
CA ILE A 68 -5.05 4.13 15.72
C ILE A 68 -6.50 3.78 15.36
N ASP A 69 -6.98 2.68 15.90
CA ASP A 69 -8.39 2.32 15.97
C ASP A 69 -9.12 3.27 16.93
N GLU A 70 -10.16 3.95 16.46
CA GLU A 70 -10.91 4.91 17.27
C GLU A 70 -11.65 4.27 18.44
N ARG A 71 -12.07 3.01 18.33
CA ARG A 71 -12.82 2.33 19.39
C ARG A 71 -11.89 1.82 20.47
N LYS A 72 -10.77 1.21 20.07
CA LYS A 72 -9.84 0.56 21.00
C LYS A 72 -8.78 1.52 21.54
N MET A 73 -8.56 2.65 20.86
CA MET A 73 -7.45 3.57 21.15
C MET A 73 -6.10 2.83 21.14
N GLN A 74 -5.97 1.88 20.21
CA GLN A 74 -4.77 1.08 19.97
C GLN A 74 -4.33 1.18 18.52
N PRO A 75 -3.07 0.84 18.17
CA PRO A 75 -2.64 0.77 16.78
C PRO A 75 -3.65 0.01 15.92
N ALA A 76 -3.95 0.55 14.74
CA ALA A 76 -4.89 -0.09 13.84
C ALA A 76 -4.40 -1.48 13.45
N SER A 77 -5.32 -2.44 13.34
CA SER A 77 -4.96 -3.79 12.90
C SER A 77 -4.45 -3.78 11.45
N PRO A 78 -3.54 -4.70 11.09
CA PRO A 78 -3.00 -4.77 9.73
C PRO A 78 -4.08 -4.79 8.66
N PHE A 79 -5.15 -5.56 8.88
CA PHE A 79 -6.29 -5.65 7.96
C PHE A 79 -7.02 -4.30 7.78
N LYS A 80 -7.21 -3.53 8.86
CA LYS A 80 -7.78 -2.18 8.75
C LYS A 80 -6.86 -1.25 7.96
N CYS A 81 -5.54 -1.35 8.17
CA CYS A 81 -4.56 -0.59 7.41
C CYS A 81 -4.61 -0.90 5.91
N VAL A 82 -4.74 -2.17 5.55
CA VAL A 82 -4.92 -2.62 4.15
C VAL A 82 -6.16 -1.97 3.53
N ILE A 83 -7.32 -2.03 4.19
CA ILE A 83 -8.56 -1.41 3.67
C ILE A 83 -8.40 0.12 3.55
N CYS A 84 -7.81 0.77 4.55
CA CYS A 84 -7.50 2.20 4.56
C CYS A 84 -6.64 2.65 3.37
N ASN A 85 -5.70 1.79 2.95
CA ASN A 85 -4.78 2.08 1.86
C ASN A 85 -5.29 1.60 0.50
N TYR A 86 -6.12 0.56 0.46
CA TYR A 86 -6.78 0.11 -0.76
C TYR A 86 -7.66 1.23 -1.35
N LEU A 87 -8.31 2.04 -0.50
CA LEU A 87 -9.10 3.17 -0.97
C LEU A 87 -8.29 4.30 -1.62
N TYR A 88 -6.95 4.28 -1.56
CA TYR A 88 -6.11 5.19 -2.35
C TYR A 88 -6.31 5.04 -3.85
N PHE A 89 -6.77 3.89 -4.36
CA PHE A 89 -7.07 3.74 -5.79
C PHE A 89 -8.17 4.72 -6.26
N ILE A 90 -9.03 5.19 -5.35
CA ILE A 90 -10.04 6.22 -5.61
C ILE A 90 -9.52 7.58 -5.10
N TRP A 91 -8.30 7.93 -5.51
CA TRP A 91 -7.53 9.05 -4.97
C TRP A 91 -8.25 10.40 -5.01
N ILE A 92 -9.09 10.66 -6.02
CA ILE A 92 -9.86 11.91 -6.13
C ILE A 92 -10.83 12.05 -4.96
N VAL A 93 -11.56 10.98 -4.65
CA VAL A 93 -12.54 10.98 -3.54
C VAL A 93 -11.81 11.07 -2.21
N GLU A 94 -10.71 10.34 -2.05
CA GLU A 94 -9.83 10.44 -0.87
C GLU A 94 -9.31 11.87 -0.66
N LEU A 95 -8.88 12.54 -1.74
CA LEU A 95 -8.37 13.90 -1.69
C LEU A 95 -9.46 14.90 -1.26
N ILE A 96 -10.65 14.80 -1.85
CA ILE A 96 -11.79 15.65 -1.48
C ILE A 96 -12.11 15.46 0.01
N MET A 97 -12.26 14.22 0.46
CA MET A 97 -12.55 13.91 1.87
C MET A 97 -11.47 14.44 2.81
N PHE A 98 -10.19 14.29 2.44
CA PHE A 98 -9.06 14.81 3.21
C PHE A 98 -9.06 16.33 3.33
N LEU A 99 -9.39 17.04 2.25
CA LEU A 99 -9.46 18.51 2.22
C LEU A 99 -10.65 19.02 3.05
N CYS A 100 -11.83 18.43 2.86
CA CYS A 100 -13.06 18.82 3.57
C CYS A 100 -13.05 18.45 5.06
N SER A 101 -12.34 17.38 5.45
CA SER A 101 -12.26 16.94 6.84
C SER A 101 -11.44 17.91 7.70
N LYS A 102 -11.99 18.44 8.80
CA LYS A 102 -11.23 19.26 9.76
C LYS A 102 -10.09 18.49 10.42
N SER A 103 -10.30 17.20 10.72
CA SER A 103 -9.28 16.32 11.29
C SER A 103 -8.24 15.85 10.27
N GLY A 104 -8.54 15.97 8.98
CA GLY A 104 -7.70 15.44 7.90
C GLY A 104 -7.82 13.93 7.75
N ASN A 105 -8.98 13.36 8.09
CA ASN A 105 -9.30 11.96 7.84
C ASN A 105 -9.68 11.76 6.36
N ARG A 106 -9.26 10.63 5.79
CA ARG A 106 -9.58 10.19 4.43
C ARG A 106 -10.81 9.28 4.43
N LEU A 107 -11.37 8.96 3.25
CA LEU A 107 -12.51 8.04 3.15
C LEU A 107 -12.21 6.69 3.81
N GLY A 108 -11.00 6.17 3.61
CA GLY A 108 -10.54 4.94 4.27
C GLY A 108 -10.56 5.01 5.79
N ASP A 109 -10.17 6.14 6.37
CA ASP A 109 -10.18 6.33 7.82
C ASP A 109 -11.61 6.29 8.38
N TYR A 110 -12.55 6.95 7.70
CA TYR A 110 -13.96 6.93 8.07
C TYR A 110 -14.55 5.52 7.96
N PHE A 111 -14.20 4.80 6.89
CA PHE A 111 -14.70 3.45 6.65
C PHE A 111 -14.19 2.46 7.70
N THR A 112 -12.90 2.50 8.06
CA THR A 112 -12.31 1.59 9.04
C THR A 112 -12.40 2.06 10.48
N ARG A 113 -12.97 3.24 10.71
CA ARG A 113 -13.04 3.94 12.01
C ARG A 113 -11.67 4.04 12.65
N THR A 114 -10.75 4.61 11.90
CA THR A 114 -9.37 4.87 12.31
C THR A 114 -9.07 6.35 12.24
N LYS A 115 -8.09 6.79 13.02
CA LYS A 115 -7.62 8.19 12.97
C LYS A 115 -6.11 8.25 13.11
N VAL A 116 -5.54 9.31 12.55
CA VAL A 116 -4.10 9.59 12.70
C VAL A 116 -3.91 10.46 13.94
N VAL A 117 -3.06 10.00 14.85
CA VAL A 117 -2.68 10.72 16.07
C VAL A 117 -1.16 10.84 16.15
N GLU A 118 -0.68 11.68 17.06
CA GLU A 118 0.73 11.69 17.41
C GLU A 118 1.11 10.35 18.04
N ARG A 119 2.30 9.87 17.70
CA ARG A 119 2.81 8.64 18.28
C ARG A 119 3.18 8.90 19.74
N VAL A 120 2.59 8.11 20.63
CA VAL A 120 3.05 8.00 22.02
C VAL A 120 4.05 6.86 22.08
N GLU A 121 5.26 7.13 22.56
CA GLU A 121 6.31 6.13 22.74
C GLU A 121 5.97 5.19 23.90
N GLY A 122 6.08 3.89 23.65
CA GLY A 122 5.51 2.84 24.48
C GLY A 122 5.13 1.67 23.57
N LEU A 123 6.11 0.82 23.28
CA LEU A 123 6.00 -0.29 22.34
C LEU A 123 4.83 -1.20 22.73
N ARG A 124 3.69 -1.07 22.05
CA ARG A 124 2.67 -2.12 22.06
C ARG A 124 3.15 -3.27 21.18
N GLU A 125 3.07 -4.48 21.74
CA GLU A 125 3.44 -5.71 21.04
C GLU A 125 2.71 -5.78 19.70
N ILE A 126 3.50 -5.98 18.64
CA ILE A 126 2.96 -6.23 17.31
C ILE A 126 2.27 -7.60 17.35
N ASP A 127 1.02 -7.65 16.95
CA ASP A 127 0.31 -8.91 16.69
C ASP A 127 0.90 -9.57 15.44
N LYS A 128 2.05 -10.23 15.62
CA LYS A 128 2.88 -10.80 14.53
C LYS A 128 2.08 -11.78 13.69
N LEU A 129 1.22 -12.59 14.31
CA LEU A 129 0.39 -13.56 13.61
C LEU A 129 -0.58 -12.86 12.66
N ARG A 130 -1.34 -11.86 13.15
CA ARG A 130 -2.26 -11.10 12.28
C ARG A 130 -1.53 -10.32 11.19
N LEU A 131 -0.35 -9.79 11.49
CA LEU A 131 0.50 -9.12 10.51
C LEU A 131 0.92 -10.08 9.39
N ILE A 132 1.52 -11.22 9.75
CA ILE A 132 1.98 -12.23 8.80
C ILE A 132 0.80 -12.74 7.96
N LEU A 133 -0.32 -13.10 8.58
CA LEU A 133 -1.50 -13.57 7.86
C LEU A 133 -2.04 -12.51 6.89
N THR A 134 -2.14 -11.26 7.32
CA THR A 134 -2.63 -10.18 6.45
C THR A 134 -1.69 -9.94 5.27
N VAL A 135 -0.39 -9.82 5.53
CA VAL A 135 0.61 -9.58 4.47
C VAL A 135 0.66 -10.77 3.50
N PHE A 136 0.59 -12.00 4.01
CA PHE A 136 0.54 -13.21 3.20
C PHE A 136 -0.69 -13.25 2.29
N LEU A 137 -1.88 -12.96 2.82
CA LEU A 137 -3.11 -12.94 2.02
C LEU A 137 -3.08 -11.87 0.93
N VAL A 138 -2.56 -10.68 1.24
CA VAL A 138 -2.40 -9.61 0.25
C VAL A 138 -1.36 -10.00 -0.80
N ALA A 139 -0.23 -10.60 -0.39
CA ALA A 139 0.79 -11.09 -1.32
C ALA A 139 0.22 -12.17 -2.26
N LEU A 140 -0.53 -13.14 -1.72
CA LEU A 140 -1.20 -14.18 -2.50
C LEU A 140 -2.15 -13.57 -3.54
N PHE A 141 -2.95 -12.57 -3.16
CA PHE A 141 -3.82 -11.85 -4.07
C PHE A 141 -3.04 -11.20 -5.23
N PHE A 142 -1.94 -10.50 -4.95
CA PHE A 142 -1.11 -9.89 -6.00
C PHE A 142 -0.41 -10.91 -6.90
N VAL A 143 0.02 -12.05 -6.35
CA VAL A 143 0.61 -13.15 -7.13
C VAL A 143 -0.42 -13.75 -8.08
N LEU A 144 -1.65 -14.00 -7.61
CA LEU A 144 -2.74 -14.50 -8.46
C LEU A 144 -3.09 -13.52 -9.58
N ILE A 145 -3.13 -12.21 -9.27
CA ILE A 145 -3.30 -11.16 -10.30
C ILE A 145 -2.16 -11.21 -11.31
N TYR A 146 -0.91 -11.27 -10.86
CA TYR A 146 0.25 -11.34 -11.75
C TYR A 146 0.15 -12.53 -12.71
N ILE A 147 -0.16 -13.72 -12.19
CA ILE A 147 -0.33 -14.94 -13.00
C ILE A 147 -1.46 -14.74 -14.02
N TYR A 148 -2.62 -14.24 -13.60
CA TYR A 148 -3.75 -14.00 -14.49
C TYR A 148 -3.40 -13.05 -15.64
N VAL A 149 -2.76 -11.91 -15.34
CA VAL A 149 -2.39 -10.93 -16.36
C VAL A 149 -1.29 -11.50 -17.27
N TYR A 150 -0.30 -12.21 -16.72
CA TYR A 150 0.75 -12.87 -17.50
C TYR A 150 0.17 -13.86 -18.52
N LEU A 151 -0.77 -14.72 -18.09
CA LEU A 151 -1.44 -15.67 -18.98
C LEU A 151 -2.26 -14.96 -20.06
N SER A 152 -2.95 -13.88 -19.70
CA SER A 152 -3.74 -13.09 -20.65
C SER A 152 -2.87 -12.43 -21.73
N VAL A 153 -1.70 -11.89 -21.35
CA VAL A 153 -0.74 -11.30 -22.28
C VAL A 153 -0.10 -12.37 -23.18
N SER A 154 0.29 -13.51 -22.61
CA SER A 154 0.86 -14.65 -23.34
C SER A 154 -0.10 -15.16 -24.43
N HIS A 155 -1.37 -15.38 -24.07
CA HIS A 155 -2.40 -15.82 -25.00
C HIS A 155 -2.59 -14.83 -26.17
N THR A 156 -2.56 -13.53 -25.89
CA THR A 156 -2.68 -12.47 -26.91
C THR A 156 -1.51 -12.50 -27.89
N LYS A 157 -0.26 -12.69 -27.40
CA LYS A 157 0.94 -12.77 -28.27
C LYS A 157 0.86 -13.97 -29.22
N THR A 158 0.43 -15.14 -28.73
CA THR A 158 0.27 -16.36 -29.54
C THR A 158 -0.80 -16.21 -30.63
N LEU A 159 -1.97 -15.65 -30.28
CA LEU A 159 -3.03 -15.36 -31.25
C LEU A 159 -2.56 -14.42 -32.37
N PHE A 160 -1.82 -13.36 -32.01
CA PHE A 160 -1.33 -12.39 -32.98
C PHE A 160 -0.33 -13.02 -33.96
N SER A 161 0.54 -13.93 -33.48
CA SER A 161 1.47 -14.67 -34.35
C SER A 161 0.78 -15.65 -35.31
N LEU A 162 -0.37 -16.21 -34.93
CA LEU A 162 -1.17 -17.11 -35.78
C LEU A 162 -1.99 -16.40 -36.85
N ILE A 163 -2.32 -15.11 -36.65
CA ILE A 163 -3.10 -14.31 -37.60
C ILE A 163 -2.20 -13.70 -38.70
N ILE A 164 -0.93 -13.47 -38.40
CA ILE A 164 0.03 -12.77 -39.29
C ILE A 164 0.99 -13.73 -40.01
N GLY A 165 1.11 -14.99 -39.56
CA GLY A 165 1.87 -16.04 -40.23
C GLY A 165 1.04 -16.83 -41.23
#